data_AF-A0AA37MC94-F1
#
_entry.id   AF-A0AA37MC94-F1
#
_cell.length_a   1.000
_cell.length_b   1.000
_cell.length_c   1.000
_cell.angle_alpha   90.00
_cell.angle_beta   90.00
_cell.angle_gamma   90.00
#
_symmetry.space_group_name_H-M   'P 1'
#
loop_
_entity.id
_entity.type
_entity.pdbx_description
1 polymer ?
#
loop_
_entity_poly.entity_id
_entity_poly.type
_entity_poly.pdbx_seq_one_letter_code
_entity_poly.pdbx_strand_id
1 'polypeptide(L)'
;MSETQHFPDADTHQARAARDRQAARDRAQRWREERRAEVDGLRARVVELEAAALVDGDLVVGLARAIARDRAAQPAGEIPVTGCAVTVRAVLDQAAKGARNAGRDYNAAKLAAGARLMAAVEVVARPVA
;
A
#
# COMPACT_ATOMS: atom_id res chain seq x y z
N MET A 1 67.15 28.07 25.17
CA MET A 1 66.18 27.38 24.30
C MET A 1 65.55 26.29 25.14
N SER A 2 64.34 26.48 25.65
CA SER A 2 63.67 25.50 26.51
C SER A 2 62.66 24.73 25.69
N GLU A 3 62.94 23.45 25.46
CA GLU A 3 62.00 22.51 24.86
C GLU A 3 60.82 22.28 25.81
N THR A 4 59.63 22.70 25.40
CA THR A 4 58.37 22.27 26.01
C THR A 4 58.11 20.83 25.63
N GLN A 5 58.47 19.88 26.50
CA GLN A 5 58.03 18.50 26.41
C GLN A 5 56.51 18.44 26.54
N HIS A 6 55.84 18.21 25.41
CA HIS A 6 54.41 17.91 25.37
C HIS A 6 54.21 16.46 25.82
N PHE A 7 53.80 16.26 27.07
CA PHE A 7 53.36 14.94 27.54
C PHE A 7 52.01 14.62 26.87
N PRO A 8 51.83 13.43 26.27
CA PRO A 8 50.54 13.03 25.73
C PRO A 8 49.56 12.89 26.89
N ASP A 9 48.43 13.60 26.82
CA ASP A 9 47.36 13.50 27.81
C ASP A 9 47.02 12.03 28.04
N ALA A 10 47.27 11.54 29.26
CA ALA A 10 47.02 10.17 29.64
C ALA A 10 45.51 9.94 29.60
N ASP A 11 45.05 9.34 28.52
CA ASP A 11 43.66 8.95 28.31
C ASP A 11 43.24 8.05 29.47
N THR A 12 42.50 8.60 30.43
CA THR A 12 42.20 7.90 31.68
C THR A 12 41.22 6.76 31.41
N HIS A 13 41.29 5.67 32.20
CA HIS A 13 40.31 4.59 32.11
C HIS A 13 38.85 5.10 32.22
N GLN A 14 38.64 6.19 32.96
CA GLN A 14 37.34 6.84 33.09
C GLN A 14 36.90 7.53 31.79
N ALA A 15 37.80 8.21 31.08
CA ALA A 15 37.53 8.83 29.78
C ALA A 15 37.23 7.79 28.69
N ARG A 16 37.94 6.66 28.67
CA ARG A 16 37.63 5.51 27.79
C ARG A 16 36.23 4.95 28.07
N ALA A 17 35.95 4.62 29.34
CA ALA A 17 34.64 4.09 29.73
C ALA A 17 33.47 5.06 29.46
N ALA A 18 33.70 6.38 29.57
CA ALA A 18 32.71 7.39 29.21
C ALA A 18 32.42 7.41 27.70
N ARG A 19 33.46 7.34 26.85
CA ARG A 19 33.30 7.25 25.39
C ARG A 19 32.60 5.97 24.96
N ASP A 20 32.93 4.83 25.57
CA ASP A 20 32.27 3.56 25.27
C ASP A 20 30.77 3.58 25.61
N ARG A 21 30.42 4.19 26.76
CA ARG A 21 29.02 4.39 27.15
C ARG A 21 28.29 5.31 26.17
N GLN A 22 28.93 6.39 25.71
CA GLN A 22 28.33 7.28 24.73
C GLN A 22 28.14 6.56 23.38
N ALA A 23 29.16 5.87 22.88
CA ALA A 23 29.06 5.10 21.64
C ALA A 23 27.98 4.01 21.71
N ALA A 24 27.81 3.36 22.87
CA ALA A 24 26.73 2.41 23.08
C ALA A 24 25.34 3.07 23.06
N ARG A 25 25.20 4.27 23.66
CA ARG A 25 23.97 5.07 23.59
C ARG A 25 23.65 5.49 22.17
N ASP A 26 24.64 5.98 21.42
CA ASP A 26 24.46 6.41 20.03
C ASP A 26 24.06 5.23 19.14
N ARG A 27 24.68 4.05 19.31
CA ARG A 27 24.26 2.83 18.61
C ARG A 27 22.82 2.44 18.97
N ALA A 28 22.46 2.48 20.24
CA ALA A 28 21.11 2.16 20.69
C ALA A 28 20.07 3.17 20.19
N GLN A 29 20.44 4.45 20.06
CA GLN A 29 19.59 5.48 19.49
C GLN A 29 19.37 5.26 18.00
N ARG A 30 20.46 5.09 17.21
CA ARG A 30 20.35 4.80 15.77
C ARG A 30 19.49 3.58 15.50
N TRP A 31 19.70 2.49 16.26
CA TRP A 31 18.87 1.29 16.12
C TRP A 31 17.38 1.57 16.36
N ARG A 32 17.02 2.36 17.39
CA ARG A 32 15.62 2.73 17.64
C ARG A 32 15.04 3.60 16.53
N GLU A 33 15.81 4.52 15.99
CA GLU A 33 15.41 5.39 14.89
C GLU A 33 15.18 4.56 13.61
N GLU A 34 16.11 3.67 13.26
CA GLU A 34 15.98 2.74 12.14
C GLU A 34 14.76 1.82 12.30
N ARG A 35 14.56 1.23 13.48
CA ARG A 35 13.37 0.39 13.77
C ARG A 35 12.07 1.18 13.63
N ARG A 36 12.05 2.44 14.08
CA ARG A 36 10.87 3.30 13.95
C ARG A 36 10.57 3.59 12.49
N ALA A 37 11.59 3.98 11.72
CA ALA A 37 11.45 4.24 10.29
C ALA A 37 10.94 3.00 9.52
N GLU A 38 11.45 1.81 9.86
CA GLU A 38 10.96 0.55 9.28
C GLU A 38 9.48 0.30 9.60
N VAL A 39 9.09 0.45 10.86
CA VAL A 39 7.68 0.27 11.29
C VAL A 39 6.76 1.30 10.63
N ASP A 40 7.18 2.55 10.55
CA ASP A 40 6.39 3.60 9.91
C ASP A 40 6.25 3.35 8.41
N GLY A 41 7.30 2.87 7.74
CA GLY A 41 7.25 2.42 6.35
C GLY A 41 6.29 1.25 6.14
N LEU A 42 6.31 0.25 7.02
CA LEU A 42 5.37 -0.88 6.98
C LEU A 42 3.92 -0.43 7.20
N ARG A 43 3.67 0.50 8.12
CA ARG A 43 2.34 1.06 8.36
C ARG A 43 1.81 1.81 7.15
N ALA A 44 2.63 2.63 6.51
CA ALA A 44 2.26 3.30 5.27
C ALA A 44 1.89 2.27 4.19
N ARG A 45 2.68 1.20 4.06
CA ARG A 45 2.40 0.13 3.11
C ARG A 45 1.10 -0.61 3.38
N VAL A 46 0.77 -0.86 4.65
CA VAL A 46 -0.52 -1.47 5.02
C VAL A 46 -1.69 -0.58 4.59
N VAL A 47 -1.63 0.72 4.86
CA VAL A 47 -2.67 1.67 4.46
C VAL A 47 -2.86 1.68 2.94
N GLU A 48 -1.77 1.65 2.15
CA GLU A 48 -1.86 1.54 0.70
C GLU A 48 -2.56 0.25 0.24
N LEU A 49 -2.21 -0.88 0.85
CA LEU A 49 -2.79 -2.19 0.52
C LEU A 49 -4.27 -2.28 0.89
N GLU A 50 -4.65 -1.75 2.05
CA GLU A 50 -6.05 -1.68 2.48
C GLU A 50 -6.88 -0.81 1.52
N ALA A 51 -6.33 0.33 1.09
CA ALA A 51 -6.97 1.19 0.10
C ALA A 51 -7.16 0.47 -1.24
N ALA A 52 -6.16 -0.29 -1.70
CA ALA A 52 -6.28 -1.09 -2.92
C ALA A 52 -7.33 -2.21 -2.78
N ALA A 53 -7.33 -2.91 -1.64
CA ALA A 53 -8.29 -3.99 -1.37
C ALA A 53 -9.74 -3.48 -1.33
N LEU A 54 -9.97 -2.26 -0.84
CA LEU A 54 -11.28 -1.61 -0.88
C LEU A 54 -11.78 -1.40 -2.32
N VAL A 55 -10.91 -0.96 -3.23
CA VAL A 55 -11.25 -0.77 -4.64
C VAL A 55 -11.51 -2.11 -5.33
N ASP A 56 -10.70 -3.13 -5.02
CA ASP A 56 -10.90 -4.49 -5.54
C ASP A 56 -12.24 -5.07 -5.06
N GLY A 57 -12.60 -4.83 -3.79
CA GLY A 57 -13.91 -5.18 -3.25
C GLY A 57 -15.07 -4.50 -4.00
N ASP A 58 -14.94 -3.21 -4.33
CA ASP A 58 -15.94 -2.50 -5.12
C ASP A 58 -16.08 -3.06 -6.52
N LEU A 59 -14.96 -3.42 -7.17
CA LEU A 59 -14.97 -4.03 -8.49
C LEU A 59 -15.71 -5.37 -8.49
N VAL A 60 -15.47 -6.21 -7.48
CA VAL A 60 -16.18 -7.50 -7.32
C VAL A 60 -17.68 -7.27 -7.10
N VAL A 61 -18.06 -6.35 -6.21
CA VAL A 61 -19.48 -5.98 -5.99
C VAL A 61 -20.11 -5.42 -7.27
N GLY A 62 -19.37 -4.57 -7.98
CA GLY A 62 -19.81 -3.95 -9.22
C GLY A 62 -20.08 -4.99 -10.30
N LEU A 63 -19.16 -5.94 -10.47
CA LEU A 63 -19.29 -7.05 -11.39
C LEU A 63 -20.50 -7.93 -11.04
N ALA A 64 -20.61 -8.34 -9.77
CA ALA A 64 -21.71 -9.17 -9.30
C ALA A 64 -23.08 -8.51 -9.53
N ARG A 65 -23.21 -7.21 -9.23
CA ARG A 65 -24.44 -6.45 -9.46
C ARG A 65 -24.76 -6.26 -10.94
N ALA A 66 -23.74 -6.06 -11.76
CA ALA A 66 -23.93 -5.89 -13.18
C ALA A 66 -24.41 -7.19 -13.84
N ILE A 67 -23.82 -8.34 -13.46
CA ILE A 67 -24.29 -9.68 -13.86
C ILE A 67 -25.71 -9.93 -13.37
N ALA A 68 -26.01 -9.62 -12.10
CA ALA A 68 -27.33 -9.83 -11.52
C ALA A 68 -28.44 -9.01 -12.21
N ARG A 69 -28.12 -7.80 -12.71
CA ARG A 69 -29.07 -7.00 -13.50
C ARG A 69 -29.31 -7.58 -14.88
N ASP A 70 -28.27 -8.05 -15.55
CA ASP A 70 -28.42 -8.73 -16.84
C ASP A 70 -29.26 -10.02 -16.69
N ARG A 71 -29.04 -10.75 -15.59
CA ARG A 71 -29.84 -11.92 -15.21
C ARG A 71 -31.34 -11.64 -15.10
N ALA A 72 -31.75 -10.44 -14.68
CA ALA A 72 -33.18 -10.11 -14.54
C ALA A 72 -33.95 -10.22 -15.88
N ALA A 73 -33.24 -10.21 -17.01
CA ALA A 73 -33.82 -10.39 -18.34
C ALA A 73 -33.78 -11.85 -18.84
N GLN A 74 -33.24 -12.80 -18.07
CA GLN A 74 -33.00 -14.18 -18.51
C GLN A 74 -33.88 -15.21 -17.77
N PRO A 75 -34.26 -16.32 -18.42
CA PRO A 75 -35.03 -17.41 -17.79
C PRO A 75 -34.24 -18.07 -16.64
N ALA A 76 -34.97 -18.71 -15.72
CA ALA A 76 -34.35 -19.39 -14.57
C ALA A 76 -33.48 -20.59 -15.02
N GLY A 77 -32.21 -20.62 -14.63
CA GLY A 77 -31.26 -21.69 -14.97
C GLY A 77 -29.81 -21.34 -14.63
N GLU A 78 -28.87 -22.20 -15.05
CA GLU A 78 -27.43 -21.92 -15.02
C GLU A 78 -27.11 -20.72 -15.91
N ILE A 79 -26.24 -19.83 -15.41
CA ILE A 79 -25.87 -18.59 -16.12
C ILE A 79 -24.60 -18.88 -16.91
N PRO A 80 -24.65 -18.88 -18.25
CA PRO A 80 -23.42 -18.89 -19.03
C PRO A 80 -22.71 -17.55 -18.84
N VAL A 81 -21.52 -17.57 -18.21
CA VAL A 81 -20.63 -16.41 -18.20
C VAL A 81 -20.07 -16.25 -19.62
N THR A 82 -20.79 -15.53 -20.46
CA THR A 82 -20.33 -15.20 -21.82
C THR A 82 -19.46 -13.95 -21.77
N GLY A 83 -18.41 -13.90 -22.60
CA GLY A 83 -17.47 -12.77 -22.64
C GLY A 83 -18.12 -11.41 -22.97
N CYS A 84 -19.35 -11.43 -23.48
CA CYS A 84 -20.12 -10.24 -23.86
C CYS A 84 -21.14 -9.79 -22.79
N ALA A 85 -21.27 -10.53 -21.68
CA ALA A 85 -22.40 -10.38 -20.77
C ALA A 85 -22.47 -9.00 -20.08
N VAL A 86 -21.35 -8.31 -19.87
CA VAL A 86 -21.33 -7.05 -19.11
C VAL A 86 -20.32 -6.05 -19.67
N THR A 87 -20.78 -4.83 -19.95
CA THR A 87 -19.86 -3.74 -20.34
C THR A 87 -19.03 -3.26 -19.14
N VAL A 88 -17.75 -2.96 -19.35
CA VAL A 88 -16.86 -2.37 -18.31
C VAL A 88 -17.48 -1.12 -17.69
N ARG A 89 -18.17 -0.29 -18.51
CA ARG A 89 -18.90 0.89 -18.04
C ARG A 89 -19.96 0.54 -16.99
N ALA A 90 -20.71 -0.55 -17.18
CA ALA A 90 -21.72 -0.99 -16.23
C ALA A 90 -21.10 -1.49 -14.92
N VAL A 91 -19.98 -2.22 -15.00
CA VAL A 91 -19.22 -2.66 -13.82
C VAL A 91 -18.76 -1.45 -13.01
N LEU A 92 -18.13 -0.46 -13.65
CA LEU A 92 -17.65 0.76 -12.97
C LEU A 92 -18.77 1.56 -12.32
N ASP A 93 -19.92 1.69 -12.98
CA ASP A 93 -21.09 2.34 -12.38
C ASP A 93 -21.63 1.58 -11.17
N GLN A 94 -21.69 0.24 -11.23
CA GLN A 94 -22.14 -0.57 -10.09
C GLN A 94 -21.14 -0.59 -8.94
N ALA A 95 -19.84 -0.59 -9.24
CA ALA A 95 -18.78 -0.49 -8.24
C ALA A 95 -18.90 0.83 -7.47
N ALA A 96 -19.03 1.95 -8.19
CA ALA A 96 -19.22 3.27 -7.58
C ALA A 96 -20.52 3.38 -6.76
N LYS A 97 -21.61 2.74 -7.22
CA LYS A 97 -22.85 2.61 -6.42
C LYS A 97 -22.65 1.75 -5.17
N GLY A 98 -21.85 0.69 -5.25
CA GLY A 98 -21.46 -0.13 -4.11
C GLY A 98 -20.69 0.67 -3.07
N ALA A 99 -19.67 1.40 -3.51
CA ALA A 99 -18.87 2.29 -2.67
C ALA A 99 -19.73 3.38 -2.01
N ARG A 100 -20.65 4.00 -2.76
CA ARG A 100 -21.60 4.99 -2.23
C ARG A 100 -22.49 4.41 -1.12
N ASN A 101 -22.97 3.18 -1.28
CA ASN A 101 -23.75 2.51 -0.24
C ASN A 101 -22.93 2.25 1.03
N ALA A 102 -21.61 2.15 0.91
CA ALA A 102 -20.67 2.06 2.04
C ALA A 102 -20.21 3.44 2.56
N GLY A 103 -20.85 4.55 2.12
CA GLY A 103 -20.56 5.91 2.59
C GLY A 103 -19.40 6.62 1.89
N ARG A 104 -18.85 6.05 0.79
CA ARG A 104 -17.75 6.67 0.03
C ARG A 104 -18.26 7.54 -1.13
N ASP A 105 -17.41 8.43 -1.64
CA ASP A 105 -17.74 9.28 -2.78
C ASP A 105 -17.86 8.46 -4.08
N TYR A 106 -18.95 8.67 -4.83
CA TYR A 106 -19.24 7.94 -6.06
C TYR A 106 -18.21 8.22 -7.15
N ASN A 107 -17.82 9.48 -7.36
CA ASN A 107 -16.92 9.85 -8.46
C ASN A 107 -15.49 9.38 -8.18
N ALA A 108 -15.01 9.56 -6.94
CA ALA A 108 -13.72 9.07 -6.49
C ALA A 108 -13.63 7.54 -6.61
N ALA A 109 -14.66 6.81 -6.17
CA ALA A 109 -14.69 5.35 -6.29
C ALA A 109 -14.69 4.89 -7.75
N LYS A 110 -15.45 5.57 -8.62
CA LYS A 110 -15.49 5.27 -10.06
C LYS A 110 -14.13 5.48 -10.73
N LEU A 111 -13.45 6.57 -10.40
CA LEU A 111 -12.11 6.88 -10.91
C LEU A 111 -11.09 5.86 -10.40
N ALA A 112 -11.11 5.53 -9.12
CA ALA A 112 -10.19 4.56 -8.52
C ALA A 112 -10.37 3.15 -9.13
N ALA A 113 -11.61 2.69 -9.28
CA ALA A 113 -11.91 1.43 -9.95
C ALA A 113 -11.46 1.41 -11.41
N GLY A 114 -11.65 2.52 -12.14
CA GLY A 114 -11.17 2.66 -13.52
C GLY A 114 -9.64 2.61 -13.62
N ALA A 115 -8.93 3.35 -12.77
CA ALA A 115 -7.48 3.34 -12.71
C ALA A 115 -6.94 1.95 -12.35
N ARG A 116 -7.59 1.26 -11.41
CA ARG A 116 -7.22 -0.11 -10.99
C ARG A 116 -7.35 -1.11 -12.14
N LEU A 117 -8.43 -1.03 -12.91
CA LEU A 117 -8.61 -1.85 -14.11
C LEU A 117 -7.57 -1.54 -15.18
N MET A 118 -7.28 -0.26 -15.44
CA MET A 118 -6.28 0.12 -16.44
C MET A 118 -4.90 -0.42 -16.07
N ALA A 119 -4.49 -0.27 -14.80
CA ALA A 119 -3.23 -0.84 -14.31
C ALA A 119 -3.17 -2.37 -14.49
N ALA A 120 -4.29 -3.07 -14.27
CA ALA A 120 -4.36 -4.51 -14.50
C ALA A 120 -4.24 -4.86 -16.00
N VAL A 121 -4.90 -4.09 -16.87
CA VAL A 121 -4.80 -4.24 -18.33
C VAL A 121 -3.36 -4.03 -18.79
N GLU A 122 -2.66 -3.01 -18.31
CA GLU A 122 -1.26 -2.74 -18.64
C GLU A 122 -0.33 -3.89 -18.23
N VAL A 123 -0.58 -4.51 -17.08
CA VAL A 123 0.18 -5.69 -16.63
C VAL A 123 -0.05 -6.89 -17.55
N VAL A 124 -1.31 -7.15 -17.93
CA VAL A 124 -1.68 -8.29 -18.80
C VAL A 124 -1.22 -8.07 -20.25
N ALA A 125 -1.29 -6.83 -20.73
CA ALA A 125 -0.90 -6.47 -22.10
C ALA A 125 0.62 -6.42 -22.29
N ARG A 126 1.41 -6.48 -21.21
CA ARG A 126 2.87 -6.49 -21.30
C ARG A 126 3.32 -7.78 -22.00
N PRO A 127 4.08 -7.70 -23.09
CA PRO A 127 4.57 -8.90 -23.77
C PRO A 127 5.44 -9.71 -22.81
N VAL A 128 5.18 -11.01 -22.74
CA VAL A 128 6.04 -11.97 -22.05
C VAL A 128 7.31 -12.06 -22.89
N ALA A 129 8.45 -11.62 -22.33
CA ALA A 129 9.76 -11.71 -22.94
C ALA A 129 10.29 -13.14 -22.93
#